data_AF-A0AAI8RB91-F1
#
_entry.id   AF-A0AAI8RB91-F1
#
_cell.length_a   1.000
_cell.length_b   1.000
_cell.length_c   1.000
_cell.angle_alpha   90.00
_cell.angle_beta   90.00
_cell.angle_gamma   90.00
#
_symmetry.space_group_name_H-M   'P 1'
#
loop_
_entity.id
_entity.type
_entity.pdbx_description
1 polymer ?
#
loop_
_entity_poly.entity_id
_entity_poly.type
_entity_poly.pdbx_seq_one_letter_code
_entity_poly.pdbx_strand_id
1 'polypeptide(L)'
;MKRSFSPPLNTILKNKYGFCSFVSSPTPKDREDYLKVCEWTKRNDLPFTPRVPVLYERKLSKTTSLMIEGTVMYSETGLSLGYRYDFYKVRYFGKSEPNDIKIYCQNVSRKELLQRLTKFSFLEKEKEHVSF
;
A
#
# COMPACT_ATOMS: atom_id res chain seq x y z
N MET A 1 -21.09 -9.07 -19.72
CA MET A 1 -19.66 -8.84 -19.38
C MET A 1 -19.51 -8.93 -17.86
N LYS A 2 -18.87 -9.97 -17.30
CA LYS A 2 -18.57 -10.03 -15.86
C LYS A 2 -17.54 -8.94 -15.55
N ARG A 3 -17.89 -7.94 -14.73
CA ARG A 3 -16.92 -6.96 -14.22
C ARG A 3 -15.96 -7.71 -13.30
N SER A 4 -14.72 -7.93 -13.76
CA SER A 4 -13.66 -8.42 -12.89
C SER A 4 -13.04 -7.22 -12.16
N PHE A 5 -13.07 -7.25 -10.83
CA PHE A 5 -12.38 -6.25 -10.03
C PHE A 5 -10.89 -6.58 -9.99
N SER A 6 -10.03 -5.58 -10.12
CA SER A 6 -8.60 -5.77 -9.90
C SER A 6 -8.37 -6.24 -8.46
N PRO A 7 -7.50 -7.23 -8.21
CA PRO A 7 -7.18 -7.67 -6.86
C PRO A 7 -6.71 -6.51 -5.97
N PRO A 8 -6.90 -6.54 -4.65
CA PRO A 8 -6.33 -5.56 -3.73
C PRO A 8 -4.82 -5.35 -3.92
N LEU A 9 -4.32 -4.14 -3.66
CA LEU A 9 -2.91 -3.79 -3.97
C LEU A 9 -1.95 -4.64 -3.13
N ASN A 10 -2.26 -4.80 -1.84
CA ASN A 10 -1.53 -5.68 -0.92
C ASN A 10 -1.40 -7.11 -1.47
N THR A 11 -2.46 -7.67 -2.07
CA THR A 11 -2.44 -9.01 -2.69
C THR A 11 -1.47 -9.05 -3.85
N ILE A 12 -1.49 -8.04 -4.73
CA ILE A 12 -0.57 -7.96 -5.87
C ILE A 12 0.87 -7.82 -5.37
N LEU A 13 1.13 -6.89 -4.46
CA LEU A 13 2.47 -6.61 -3.95
C LEU A 13 3.06 -7.81 -3.20
N LYS A 14 2.26 -8.51 -2.39
CA LYS A 14 2.70 -9.71 -1.66
C LYS A 14 2.95 -10.90 -2.60
N ASN A 15 1.97 -11.23 -3.43
CA ASN A 15 2.01 -12.48 -4.20
C ASN A 15 2.94 -12.36 -5.40
N LYS A 16 2.86 -11.25 -6.13
CA LYS A 16 3.65 -11.04 -7.34
C LYS A 16 5.05 -10.53 -7.01
N TYR A 17 5.14 -9.54 -6.12
CA TYR A 17 6.38 -8.82 -5.85
C TYR A 17 6.94 -9.04 -4.45
N GLY A 18 6.48 -10.04 -3.68
CA GLY A 18 7.10 -10.40 -2.40
C GLY A 18 7.21 -9.30 -1.35
N PHE A 19 6.39 -8.25 -1.40
CA PHE A 19 6.36 -7.22 -0.36
C PHE A 19 5.58 -7.70 0.88
N CYS A 20 6.07 -7.31 2.05
CA CYS A 20 5.33 -7.35 3.31
C CYS A 20 4.58 -6.04 3.51
N SER A 21 3.37 -6.10 4.10
CA SER A 21 2.54 -4.92 4.36
C SER A 21 2.47 -4.60 5.85
N PHE A 22 2.65 -3.34 6.19
CA PHE A 22 2.57 -2.77 7.53
C PHE A 22 1.50 -1.68 7.50
N VAL A 23 0.37 -1.96 8.13
CA VAL A 23 -0.80 -1.07 8.11
C VAL A 23 -0.83 -0.30 9.42
N SER A 24 -1.02 1.02 9.35
CA SER A 24 -1.12 1.85 10.55
C SER A 24 -2.39 1.54 11.33
N SER A 25 -2.38 1.79 12.64
CA SER A 25 -3.60 1.71 13.44
C SER A 25 -4.56 2.84 13.07
N PRO A 26 -5.88 2.56 13.02
CA PRO A 26 -6.89 3.62 12.88
C PRO A 26 -6.80 4.63 14.02
N THR A 27 -7.12 5.87 13.70
CA THR A 27 -7.18 6.97 14.68
C THR A 27 -8.53 6.98 15.41
N PRO A 28 -8.63 7.64 16.59
CA PRO A 28 -9.91 7.86 17.25
C PRO A 28 -10.95 8.53 16.34
N LYS A 29 -10.51 9.48 15.50
CA LYS A 29 -11.36 10.16 14.52
C LYS A 29 -11.97 9.20 13.50
N ASP A 30 -11.20 8.22 13.01
CA ASP A 30 -11.72 7.21 12.08
C ASP A 30 -12.89 6.43 12.70
N ARG A 31 -12.79 6.14 14.00
CA ARG A 31 -13.85 5.45 14.75
C ARG A 31 -15.07 6.35 14.95
N GLU A 32 -14.88 7.62 15.29
CA GLU A 32 -15.98 8.59 15.40
C GLU A 32 -16.74 8.73 14.08
N ASP A 33 -16.03 8.88 12.97
CA ASP A 33 -16.62 9.02 11.65
C ASP A 33 -17.40 7.75 11.24
N TYR A 34 -16.86 6.56 11.54
CA TYR A 34 -17.57 5.30 11.35
C TYR A 34 -18.88 5.23 12.15
N LEU A 35 -18.86 5.61 13.43
CA LEU A 35 -20.06 5.59 14.28
C LEU A 35 -21.13 6.56 13.76
N LYS A 36 -20.73 7.77 13.32
CA LYS A 36 -21.66 8.72 12.67
C LYS A 36 -22.32 8.13 11.43
N VAL A 37 -21.55 7.43 10.59
CA VAL A 37 -22.10 6.77 9.39
C VAL A 37 -23.09 5.67 9.78
N CYS A 38 -22.77 4.84 10.77
CA CYS A 38 -23.68 3.81 11.28
C CYS A 38 -24.99 4.40 11.80
N GLU A 39 -24.92 5.49 12.57
CA GLU A 39 -26.09 6.21 13.08
C GLU A 39 -26.94 6.80 11.95
N TRP A 40 -26.33 7.54 11.02
CA TRP A 40 -27.03 8.18 9.90
C TRP A 40 -27.68 7.17 8.96
N THR A 41 -27.02 6.04 8.72
CA THR A 41 -27.54 4.99 7.84
C THR A 41 -28.42 3.98 8.56
N LYS A 42 -28.53 4.06 9.90
CA LYS A 42 -29.20 3.08 10.77
C LYS A 42 -28.71 1.65 10.54
N ARG A 43 -27.42 1.49 10.26
CA ARG A 43 -26.78 0.20 9.95
C ARG A 43 -25.63 -0.10 10.89
N ASN A 44 -25.81 -1.14 11.70
CA ASN A 44 -24.79 -1.63 12.65
C ASN A 44 -23.97 -2.80 12.08
N ASP A 45 -24.28 -3.23 10.85
CA ASP A 45 -23.62 -4.34 10.14
C ASP A 45 -22.48 -3.87 9.22
N LEU A 46 -22.29 -2.55 9.08
CA LEU A 46 -21.24 -2.00 8.23
C LEU A 46 -19.86 -2.35 8.80
N PRO A 47 -18.92 -2.89 8.01
CA PRO A 47 -17.61 -3.24 8.50
C PRO A 47 -16.76 -1.99 8.74
N PHE A 48 -16.11 -1.92 9.91
CA PHE A 48 -15.15 -0.86 10.21
C PHE A 48 -13.87 -1.06 9.39
N THR A 49 -13.77 -0.33 8.27
CA THR A 49 -12.68 -0.45 7.28
C THR A 49 -12.08 0.92 6.97
N PRO A 50 -11.46 1.59 7.96
CA PRO A 50 -10.90 2.92 7.78
C PRO A 50 -9.74 2.89 6.78
N ARG A 51 -9.57 4.00 6.06
CA ARG A 51 -8.41 4.19 5.20
C ARG A 51 -7.30 4.78 6.06
N VAL A 52 -6.24 4.01 6.25
CA VAL A 52 -5.10 4.34 7.12
C VAL A 52 -3.81 4.26 6.32
N PRO A 53 -2.76 5.02 6.66
CA PRO A 53 -1.48 4.91 5.97
C PRO A 53 -0.94 3.47 5.98
N VAL A 54 -0.37 3.04 4.85
CA VAL A 54 0.19 1.69 4.68
C VAL A 54 1.60 1.78 4.14
N LEU A 55 2.52 1.07 4.77
CA LEU A 55 3.87 0.86 4.27
C LEU A 55 4.01 -0.56 3.71
N TYR A 56 4.64 -0.70 2.55
CA TYR A 56 5.05 -1.98 2.01
C TYR A 56 6.58 -2.03 1.93
N GLU A 57 7.18 -3.07 2.49
CA GLU A 57 8.62 -3.30 2.42
C GLU A 57 8.91 -4.60 1.65
N ARG A 58 9.87 -4.53 0.72
CA ARG A 58 10.58 -5.71 0.24
C ARG A 58 12.06 -5.55 0.52
N LYS A 59 12.60 -6.40 1.39
CA LYS A 59 14.05 -6.48 1.61
C LYS A 59 14.75 -7.08 0.40
N LEU A 60 15.78 -6.40 -0.10
CA LEU A 60 16.68 -6.90 -1.15
C LEU A 60 17.96 -7.47 -0.55
N SER A 61 18.39 -6.97 0.61
CA SER A 61 19.51 -7.48 1.39
C SER A 61 19.31 -7.10 2.86
N LYS A 62 20.30 -7.40 3.73
CA LYS A 62 20.30 -6.96 5.14
C LYS A 62 20.25 -5.44 5.30
N THR A 63 20.72 -4.69 4.30
CA THR A 63 20.92 -3.23 4.37
C THR A 63 20.14 -2.48 3.30
N THR A 64 19.40 -3.16 2.42
CA THR A 64 18.71 -2.52 1.30
C THR A 64 17.26 -2.98 1.23
N SER A 65 16.33 -2.03 1.18
CA SER A 65 14.90 -2.29 1.04
C SER A 65 14.28 -1.46 -0.08
N LEU A 66 13.26 -2.02 -0.71
CA LEU A 66 12.28 -1.29 -1.52
C LEU A 66 11.09 -0.94 -0.63
N MET A 67 10.67 0.31 -0.70
CA MET A 67 9.63 0.88 0.15
C MET A 67 8.53 1.45 -0.74
N ILE A 68 7.28 1.11 -0.43
CA ILE A 68 6.11 1.78 -1.00
C ILE A 68 5.29 2.34 0.15
N GLU A 69 5.11 3.65 0.20
CA GLU A 69 4.29 4.32 1.21
C GLU A 69 2.98 4.76 0.57
N GLY A 70 1.87 4.30 1.11
CA GLY A 70 0.53 4.67 0.72
C GLY A 70 -0.08 5.63 1.73
N THR A 71 -0.28 6.88 1.33
CA THR A 71 -0.92 7.92 2.15
C THR A 71 -2.32 8.20 1.64
N VAL A 72 -3.28 8.37 2.54
CA VAL A 72 -4.66 8.71 2.19
C VAL A 72 -4.75 10.21 1.95
N MET A 73 -5.22 10.59 0.77
CA MET A 73 -5.50 11.98 0.45
C MET A 73 -6.94 12.32 0.79
N TYR A 74 -7.16 13.56 1.24
CA TYR A 74 -8.46 14.11 1.59
C TYR A 74 -8.68 15.43 0.85
N SER A 75 -9.93 15.73 0.49
CA SER A 75 -10.33 17.06 0.06
C SER A 75 -10.34 18.03 1.25
N GLU A 76 -10.47 19.32 0.96
CA GLU A 76 -10.69 20.36 1.98
C GLU A 76 -11.94 20.09 2.84
N THR A 77 -12.95 19.44 2.26
CA THR A 77 -14.18 19.01 2.94
C THR A 77 -14.03 17.69 3.72
N GLY A 78 -12.82 17.10 3.75
CA GLY A 78 -12.54 15.86 4.47
C GLY A 78 -12.95 14.58 3.73
N LEU A 79 -13.35 14.66 2.46
CA LEU A 79 -13.67 13.48 1.65
C LEU A 79 -12.39 12.75 1.24
N SER A 80 -12.31 11.44 1.47
CA SER A 80 -11.15 10.66 1.02
C SER A 80 -11.09 10.58 -0.51
N LEU A 81 -10.03 11.12 -1.09
CA LEU A 81 -9.69 11.05 -2.51
C LEU A 81 -8.97 9.74 -2.88
N GLY A 82 -8.72 8.88 -1.88
CA GLY A 82 -8.01 7.61 -2.04
C GLY A 82 -6.51 7.71 -1.75
N TYR A 83 -5.81 6.61 -1.99
CA TYR A 83 -4.38 6.53 -1.70
C TYR A 83 -3.53 7.13 -2.82
N ARG A 84 -2.46 7.81 -2.40
CA ARG A 84 -1.31 8.16 -3.23
C ARG A 84 -0.08 7.43 -2.72
N TYR A 85 0.79 7.07 -3.66
CA TYR A 85 1.90 6.19 -3.38
C TYR A 85 3.23 6.82 -3.74
N ASP A 86 4.19 6.66 -2.85
CA ASP A 86 5.60 6.88 -3.09
C ASP A 86 6.29 5.52 -3.22
N PHE A 87 7.24 5.40 -4.14
CA PHE A 87 8.02 4.18 -4.33
C PHE A 87 9.49 4.53 -4.44
N TYR A 88 10.30 3.95 -3.56
CA TYR A 88 11.72 4.27 -3.48
C TYR A 88 12.52 3.08 -2.95
N LYS A 89 13.85 3.16 -3.12
CA LYS A 89 14.82 2.24 -2.54
C LYS A 89 15.60 2.97 -1.47
N VAL A 90 15.78 2.31 -0.33
CA VAL A 90 16.59 2.80 0.79
C VAL A 90 17.78 1.88 1.03
N ARG A 91 18.90 2.46 1.46
CA ARG A 91 20.07 1.72 1.97
C ARG A 91 20.53 2.23 3.33
N TYR A 92 20.81 1.32 4.24
CA TYR A 92 21.29 1.56 5.60
C TYR A 92 22.75 1.07 5.72
N PHE A 93 23.72 1.96 5.91
CA PHE A 93 25.12 1.57 6.20
C PHE A 93 25.39 1.77 7.69
N GLY A 94 25.23 0.70 8.48
CA GLY A 94 25.64 0.66 9.89
C GLY A 94 24.91 1.59 10.86
N LYS A 95 23.84 2.26 10.41
CA LYS A 95 23.01 3.18 11.20
C LYS A 95 21.53 2.87 11.02
N SER A 96 20.70 3.37 11.94
CA SER A 96 19.24 3.27 11.88
C SER A 96 18.62 4.17 10.80
N GLU A 97 19.32 5.21 10.36
CA GLU A 97 18.85 6.14 9.34
C GLU A 97 19.32 5.73 7.93
N PRO A 98 18.50 5.96 6.89
CA PRO A 98 18.87 5.66 5.52
C PRO A 98 19.96 6.63 5.04
N ASN A 99 21.03 6.08 4.49
CA ASN A 99 22.15 6.86 3.95
C ASN A 99 21.99 7.21 2.46
N ASP A 100 21.17 6.43 1.74
CA ASP A 100 20.93 6.60 0.31
C ASP A 100 19.46 6.27 0.01
N ILE A 101 18.77 7.21 -0.62
CA ILE A 101 17.36 7.09 -1.04
C ILE A 101 17.28 7.34 -2.54
N LYS A 102 16.88 6.31 -3.29
CA LYS A 102 16.57 6.44 -4.72
C LYS A 102 15.06 6.40 -4.93
N ILE A 103 14.51 7.53 -5.32
CA ILE A 103 13.08 7.69 -5.59
C ILE A 103 12.75 7.22 -7.01
N TYR A 104 11.72 6.39 -7.15
CA TYR A 104 11.21 5.90 -8.45
C TYR A 104 9.94 6.59 -8.90
N CYS A 105 9.07 6.94 -7.96
CA CYS A 105 7.92 7.83 -8.16
C CYS A 105 7.42 8.40 -6.83
N GLN A 106 6.73 9.53 -6.89
CA GLN A 106 6.10 10.17 -5.75
C GLN A 106 4.69 10.61 -6.10
N ASN A 107 3.80 10.56 -5.11
CA ASN A 107 2.42 11.01 -5.17
C ASN A 107 1.63 10.41 -6.34
N VAL A 108 1.89 9.14 -6.69
CA VAL A 108 1.25 8.51 -7.85
C VAL A 108 -0.02 7.76 -7.45
N SER A 109 -0.94 7.63 -8.39
CA SER A 109 -2.09 6.74 -8.24
C SER A 109 -1.64 5.27 -8.21
N ARG A 110 -2.55 4.41 -7.75
CA ARG A 110 -2.37 2.95 -7.83
C ARG A 110 -2.01 2.46 -9.24
N LYS A 111 -2.67 2.99 -10.27
CA LYS A 111 -2.45 2.57 -11.66
C LYS A 111 -1.03 2.87 -12.10
N GLU A 112 -0.57 4.08 -11.82
CA GLU A 112 0.78 4.54 -12.13
C GLU A 112 1.83 3.76 -11.34
N LEU A 113 1.60 3.50 -10.04
CA LEU A 113 2.48 2.65 -9.24
C LEU A 113 2.65 1.25 -9.87
N LEU A 114 1.54 0.60 -10.25
CA LEU A 114 1.59 -0.71 -10.89
C LEU A 114 2.33 -0.67 -12.23
N GLN A 115 2.17 0.40 -13.02
CA GLN A 115 2.95 0.62 -14.24
C GLN A 115 4.43 0.84 -13.97
N ARG A 116 4.81 1.47 -12.85
CA ARG A 116 6.22 1.62 -12.47
C ARG A 116 6.83 0.28 -12.05
N LEU A 117 6.07 -0.55 -11.33
CA LEU A 117 6.50 -1.87 -10.88
C LEU A 117 6.76 -2.87 -12.01
N THR A 118 6.19 -2.68 -13.20
CA THR A 118 6.53 -3.54 -14.36
C THR A 118 8.00 -3.43 -14.78
N LYS A 119 8.64 -2.28 -14.51
CA LYS A 119 10.10 -2.09 -14.71
C LYS A 119 10.95 -2.89 -13.73
N PHE A 120 10.31 -3.51 -12.74
CA PHE A 120 10.92 -4.35 -11.72
C PHE A 120 10.44 -5.79 -11.86
N SER A 121 10.18 -6.25 -13.09
CA SER A 121 9.75 -7.63 -13.37
C SER A 121 10.73 -8.69 -12.84
N PHE A 122 12.02 -8.36 -12.72
CA PHE A 122 13.04 -9.21 -12.07
C PHE A 122 12.75 -9.50 -10.59
N LEU A 123 11.84 -8.75 -9.96
CA LEU A 123 11.37 -9.00 -8.61
C LEU A 123 10.23 -10.03 -8.57
N GLU A 124 9.58 -10.33 -9.70
CA GLU A 124 8.46 -11.24 -9.70
C GLU A 124 8.87 -12.60 -9.14
N LYS A 125 8.08 -13.15 -8.21
CA LYS A 125 8.33 -14.51 -7.72
C LYS A 125 8.26 -15.45 -8.92
N GLU A 126 9.26 -16.31 -9.08
CA GLU A 126 9.14 -17.43 -10.02
C GLU A 126 7.85 -18.17 -9.70
N LYS A 127 7.06 -18.48 -10.72
CA LYS A 127 5.92 -19.38 -10.53
C LYS A 127 6.54 -20.69 -10.03
N GLU A 128 6.22 -21.10 -8.81
CA GLU A 128 6.49 -22.46 -8.38
C GLU A 128 5.89 -23.38 -9.46
N HIS A 129 6.75 -24.02 -10.24
CA HIS A 129 6.35 -25.11 -11.11
C HIS A 129 5.93 -26.24 -10.16
N VAL A 130 4.65 -26.28 -9.82
CA VAL A 130 4.06 -27.47 -9.21
C VAL A 130 3.99 -28.50 -10.31
N SER A 131 5.02 -29.35 -10.38
CA SER A 131 4.98 -30.61 -11.12
C SER A 131 3.94 -31.50 -10.44
N PHE A 132 2.83 -31.76 -11.13
CA PHE A 132 1.89 -32.83 -10.81
C PHE A 132 2.45 -34.18 -11.28
#